data_AF-A0A7J8N2H1-F1
#
_entry.id   AF-A0A7J8N2H1-F1
#
_cell.length_a   1.000
_cell.length_b   1.000
_cell.length_c   1.000
_cell.angle_alpha   90.00
_cell.angle_beta   90.00
_cell.angle_gamma   90.00
#
_symmetry.space_group_name_H-M   'P 1'
#
loop_
_entity.id
_entity.type
_entity.pdbx_description
1 polymer ?
#
loop_
_entity_poly.entity_id
_entity_poly.type
_entity_poly.pdbx_seq_one_letter_code
_entity_poly.pdbx_strand_id
1 'polypeptide(L)'
;MVDEALAILAILASHHEGRAAIGQADTIPVLLEVIRTGSPRNRENAAAILWSLCTSNLEQLKIAKDFGAEEALKDLSETGTDRAKRKAGSILELLQQLEVKEDAVSLSSL
;
A
#
# COMPACT_ATOMS: atom_id res chain seq x y z
N MET A 1 12.77 13.14 -12.47
CA MET A 1 13.64 12.25 -11.66
C MET A 1 12.82 11.39 -10.72
N VAL A 2 11.92 11.95 -9.90
CA VAL A 2 11.04 11.15 -9.02
C VAL A 2 10.08 10.25 -9.81
N ASP A 3 9.51 10.78 -10.90
CA ASP A 3 8.55 10.06 -11.75
C ASP A 3 9.14 8.79 -12.38
N GLU A 4 10.36 8.86 -12.92
CA GLU A 4 11.05 7.73 -13.54
C GLU A 4 11.44 6.68 -12.51
N ALA A 5 11.94 7.11 -11.33
CA ALA A 5 12.32 6.20 -10.25
C ALA A 5 11.10 5.39 -9.74
N LEU A 6 9.96 6.04 -9.52
CA LEU A 6 8.73 5.37 -9.10
C LEU A 6 8.21 4.39 -10.15
N ALA A 7 8.33 4.72 -11.45
CA ALA A 7 7.93 3.81 -12.52
C ALA A 7 8.81 2.55 -12.54
N ILE A 8 10.13 2.70 -12.38
CA ILE A 8 11.07 1.56 -12.30
C ILE A 8 10.80 0.73 -11.04
N LEU A 9 10.62 1.38 -9.89
CA LEU A 9 10.29 0.69 -8.64
C LEU A 9 8.97 -0.09 -8.75
N ALA A 10 7.95 0.44 -9.43
CA ALA A 10 6.70 -0.27 -9.67
C ALA A 10 6.90 -1.54 -10.53
N ILE A 11 7.80 -1.50 -11.51
CA ILE A 11 8.19 -2.68 -12.31
C ILE A 11 8.95 -3.69 -11.43
N LEU A 12 9.90 -3.23 -10.62
CA LEU A 12 10.66 -4.11 -9.73
C LEU A 12 9.76 -4.76 -8.68
N ALA A 13 8.82 -4.01 -8.11
CA ALA A 13 7.85 -4.51 -7.15
C ALA A 13 6.92 -5.59 -7.72
N SER A 14 6.74 -5.70 -9.05
CA SER A 14 5.95 -6.79 -9.65
C SER A 14 6.73 -8.11 -9.75
N HIS A 15 8.03 -8.11 -9.45
CA HIS A 15 8.90 -9.28 -9.45
C HIS A 15 9.25 -9.67 -8.02
N HIS A 16 9.47 -10.97 -7.76
CA HIS A 16 9.68 -11.46 -6.40
C HIS A 16 10.91 -10.83 -5.73
N GLU A 17 12.05 -10.82 -6.42
CA GLU A 17 13.33 -10.29 -5.91
C GLU A 17 13.24 -8.78 -5.68
N GLY A 18 12.67 -8.04 -6.63
CA GLY A 18 12.51 -6.59 -6.52
C GLY A 18 11.56 -6.22 -5.38
N ARG A 19 10.44 -6.93 -5.25
CA ARG A 19 9.51 -6.75 -4.13
C ARG A 19 10.17 -7.04 -2.77
N ALA A 20 10.95 -8.12 -2.66
CA ALA A 20 11.65 -8.46 -1.44
C ALA A 20 12.66 -7.36 -1.05
N ALA A 21 13.45 -6.87 -2.01
CA ALA A 21 14.40 -5.79 -1.78
C ALA A 21 13.71 -4.48 -1.36
N ILE A 22 12.60 -4.12 -2.01
CA ILE A 22 11.81 -2.92 -1.66
C ILE A 22 11.20 -3.04 -0.26
N GLY A 23 10.71 -4.23 0.11
CA GLY A 23 10.12 -4.47 1.43
C GLY A 23 11.12 -4.39 2.58
N GLN A 24 12.41 -4.64 2.32
CA GLN A 24 13.50 -4.52 3.30
C GLN A 24 14.02 -3.08 3.47
N ALA A 25 13.59 -2.14 2.62
CA ALA A 25 14.08 -0.77 2.59
C ALA A 25 13.14 0.23 3.30
N ASP A 26 12.26 -0.24 4.21
CA ASP A 26 11.33 0.57 5.00
C ASP A 26 10.57 1.63 4.19
N THR A 27 10.07 1.23 3.01
CA THR A 27 9.56 2.17 2.01
C THR A 27 8.15 2.70 2.27
N ILE A 28 7.39 2.05 3.15
CA ILE A 28 5.96 2.35 3.39
C ILE A 28 5.68 3.83 3.73
N PRO A 29 6.39 4.47 4.68
CA PRO A 29 6.08 5.86 5.03
C PRO A 29 6.23 6.82 3.84
N VAL A 30 7.29 6.63 3.05
CA VAL A 30 7.57 7.44 1.85
C VAL A 30 6.52 7.19 0.76
N LEU A 31 6.12 5.93 0.55
CA LEU A 31 5.06 5.61 -0.41
C LEU A 31 3.73 6.26 -0.04
N LEU A 32 3.37 6.28 1.25
CA LEU A 32 2.16 6.94 1.73
C LEU A 32 2.24 8.47 1.58
N GLU A 33 3.40 9.08 1.82
CA GLU A 33 3.60 10.51 1.55
C GLU A 33 3.40 10.83 0.06
N VAL A 34 3.96 10.03 -0.85
CA VAL A 34 3.78 10.20 -2.29
C VAL A 34 2.31 10.00 -2.69
N ILE A 35 1.60 9.05 -2.07
CA ILE A 35 0.16 8.86 -2.30
C ILE A 35 -0.64 10.11 -1.91
N ARG A 36 -0.26 10.82 -0.83
CA ARG A 36 -0.96 12.02 -0.36
C ARG A 36 -0.65 13.25 -1.21
N THR A 37 0.59 13.42 -1.66
CA THR A 37 1.08 14.71 -2.20
C THR A 37 1.52 14.66 -3.67
N GLY A 38 1.68 13.47 -4.24
CA GLY A 38 2.26 13.29 -5.56
C GLY A 38 1.36 13.72 -6.72
N SER A 39 1.96 13.82 -7.91
CA SER A 39 1.20 13.92 -9.17
C SER A 39 0.33 12.68 -9.38
N PRO A 40 -0.74 12.73 -10.21
CA PRO A 40 -1.57 11.56 -10.49
C PRO A 40 -0.77 10.30 -10.89
N ARG A 41 0.28 10.48 -11.70
CA ARG A 41 1.19 9.41 -12.12
C ARG A 41 2.00 8.85 -10.95
N ASN A 42 2.54 9.72 -10.08
CA ASN A 42 3.34 9.30 -8.94
C ASN A 42 2.48 8.58 -7.88
N ARG A 43 1.27 9.09 -7.62
CA ARG A 43 0.28 8.45 -6.75
C ARG A 43 -0.09 7.06 -7.27
N GLU A 44 -0.34 6.91 -8.57
CA GLU A 44 -0.62 5.61 -9.19
C GLU A 44 0.55 4.61 -9.04
N ASN A 45 1.78 5.04 -9.30
CA ASN A 45 2.97 4.20 -9.16
C ASN A 45 3.23 3.83 -7.69
N ALA A 46 3.13 4.78 -6.76
CA ALA A 46 3.28 4.52 -5.33
C ALA A 46 2.22 3.53 -4.83
N ALA A 47 0.97 3.67 -5.26
CA ALA A 47 -0.08 2.71 -4.98
C ALA A 47 0.19 1.32 -5.59
N ALA A 48 0.83 1.25 -6.77
CA ALA A 48 1.26 -0.01 -7.36
C ALA A 48 2.32 -0.74 -6.53
N ILE A 49 3.32 0.00 -6.02
CA ILE A 49 4.36 -0.55 -5.15
C ILE A 49 3.75 -1.01 -3.82
N LEU A 50 2.99 -0.14 -3.16
CA LEU A 50 2.35 -0.44 -1.87
C LEU A 50 1.41 -1.65 -1.97
N TRP A 51 0.59 -1.71 -3.02
CA TRP A 51 -0.29 -2.87 -3.28
C TRP A 51 0.50 -4.16 -3.42
N SER A 52 1.64 -4.14 -4.13
CA SER A 52 2.47 -5.33 -4.30
C SER A 52 3.04 -5.83 -2.97
N LEU A 53 3.48 -4.92 -2.11
CA LEU A 53 3.99 -5.25 -0.77
C LEU A 53 2.89 -5.83 0.13
N CYS A 54 1.77 -5.11 0.28
CA CYS A 54 0.70 -5.46 1.21
C CYS A 54 -0.05 -6.74 0.82
N THR A 55 -0.21 -7.03 -0.48
CA THR A 55 -0.86 -8.27 -0.94
C THR A 55 0.03 -9.51 -0.80
N SER A 56 1.33 -9.33 -0.63
CA SER A 56 2.30 -10.44 -0.59
C SER A 56 2.83 -10.71 0.81
N ASN A 57 2.70 -9.76 1.74
CA ASN A 57 3.24 -9.87 3.08
C ASN A 57 2.34 -9.17 4.10
N LEU A 58 1.79 -9.96 5.03
CA LEU A 58 0.92 -9.48 6.11
C LEU A 58 1.62 -8.45 7.01
N GLU A 59 2.92 -8.59 7.22
CA GLU A 59 3.67 -7.64 8.05
C GLU A 59 3.75 -6.26 7.39
N GLN A 60 3.93 -6.22 6.06
CA GLN A 60 3.89 -4.95 5.32
C GLN A 60 2.49 -4.31 5.38
N LEU A 61 1.43 -5.12 5.37
CA LEU A 61 0.06 -4.61 5.56
C LEU A 61 -0.14 -4.00 6.96
N LYS A 62 0.37 -4.64 8.01
CA LYS A 62 0.31 -4.11 9.38
C LYS A 62 1.10 -2.82 9.53
N ILE A 63 2.33 -2.78 9.01
CA ILE A 63 3.14 -1.55 8.99
C ILE A 63 2.40 -0.44 8.26
N ALA A 64 1.78 -0.72 7.11
CA ALA A 64 0.97 0.26 6.40
C ALA A 64 -0.21 0.79 7.26
N LYS A 65 -0.92 -0.10 7.97
CA LYS A 65 -1.97 0.29 8.94
C LYS A 65 -1.42 1.25 10.00
N ASP A 66 -0.31 0.91 10.63
CA ASP A 66 0.32 1.69 11.69
C ASP A 66 0.77 3.09 11.23
N PHE A 67 1.15 3.22 9.95
CA PHE A 67 1.50 4.51 9.33
C PHE A 67 0.29 5.27 8.74
N GLY A 68 -0.94 4.87 9.08
CA GLY A 68 -2.16 5.58 8.68
C GLY A 68 -2.47 5.43 7.19
N ALA A 69 -2.25 4.24 6.62
CA ALA A 69 -2.58 3.97 5.23
C ALA A 69 -4.07 4.13 4.92
N GLU A 70 -4.96 3.84 5.86
CA GLU A 70 -6.41 3.90 5.61
C GLU A 70 -6.88 5.26 5.11
N GLU A 71 -6.49 6.35 5.77
CA GLU A 71 -6.90 7.71 5.38
C GLU A 71 -6.37 8.05 3.99
N ALA A 72 -5.09 7.80 3.75
CA ALA A 72 -4.44 8.07 2.46
C ALA A 72 -5.06 7.26 1.32
N LEU A 73 -5.43 6.00 1.59
CA LEU A 73 -6.03 5.11 0.60
C LEU A 73 -7.51 5.40 0.34
N LYS A 74 -8.27 5.85 1.36
CA LYS A 74 -9.64 6.33 1.18
C LYS A 74 -9.67 7.54 0.25
N ASP A 75 -8.85 8.56 0.52
CA ASP A 75 -8.72 9.71 -0.40
C ASP A 75 -8.31 9.27 -1.82
N LEU A 76 -7.30 8.40 -1.93
CA LEU A 76 -6.85 7.92 -3.24
C LEU A 76 -7.94 7.13 -3.99
N SER A 77 -8.80 6.40 -3.28
CA SER A 77 -9.91 5.65 -3.87
C SER A 77 -10.98 6.55 -4.49
N GLU A 78 -11.07 7.80 -4.04
CA GLU A 78 -12.02 8.80 -4.52
C GLU A 78 -11.40 9.71 -5.60
N THR A 79 -10.13 10.08 -5.42
CA THR A 79 -9.47 11.13 -6.23
C THR A 79 -8.43 10.61 -7.22
N GLY A 80 -8.02 9.34 -7.12
CA GLY A 80 -6.97 8.75 -7.95
C GLY A 80 -7.39 8.44 -9.39
N THR A 81 -6.43 7.95 -10.18
CA THR A 81 -6.70 7.31 -11.48
C THR A 81 -7.44 5.99 -11.29
N ASP A 82 -8.10 5.46 -12.32
CA ASP A 82 -8.80 4.16 -12.23
C ASP A 82 -7.90 3.01 -11.76
N ARG A 83 -6.61 3.05 -12.10
CA ARG A 83 -5.62 2.07 -11.62
C ARG A 83 -5.29 2.28 -10.15
N ALA A 84 -5.08 3.52 -9.72
CA ALA A 84 -4.81 3.86 -8.33
C ALA A 84 -5.99 3.48 -7.43
N LYS A 85 -7.22 3.82 -7.86
CA LYS A 85 -8.46 3.52 -7.14
C LYS A 85 -8.66 2.03 -6.89
N ARG A 86 -8.51 1.19 -7.92
CA ARG A 86 -8.63 -0.27 -7.78
C ARG A 86 -7.63 -0.85 -6.79
N LYS A 87 -6.39 -0.34 -6.81
CA LYS A 87 -5.34 -0.80 -5.90
C LYS A 87 -5.59 -0.34 -4.47
N ALA A 88 -6.02 0.90 -4.30
CA ALA A 88 -6.39 1.43 -3.00
C ALA A 88 -7.54 0.63 -2.37
N GLY A 89 -8.61 0.37 -3.14
CA GLY A 89 -9.73 -0.46 -2.71
C GLY A 89 -9.29 -1.86 -2.26
N SER A 90 -8.44 -2.52 -3.06
CA SER A 90 -7.91 -3.84 -2.71
C SER A 90 -7.10 -3.84 -1.41
N ILE A 91 -6.33 -2.80 -1.11
CA ILE A 91 -5.61 -2.72 0.17
C ILE A 91 -6.58 -2.43 1.32
N LEU A 92 -7.56 -1.54 1.12
CA LEU A 92 -8.59 -1.24 2.13
C LEU A 92 -9.39 -2.49 2.52
N GLU A 93 -9.74 -3.35 1.56
CA GLU A 93 -10.39 -4.65 1.84
C GLU A 93 -9.50 -5.54 2.71
N LEU A 94 -8.19 -5.59 2.46
CA LEU A 94 -7.26 -6.36 3.29
C LEU A 94 -7.15 -5.80 4.71
N LEU A 95 -7.13 -4.47 4.86
CA LEU A 95 -7.10 -3.81 6.17
C LEU A 95 -8.38 -4.12 6.96
N GLN A 96 -9.55 -4.05 6.32
CA GLN A 96 -10.82 -4.42 6.95
C GLN A 96 -10.82 -5.89 7.40
N GLN A 97 -10.30 -6.80 6.57
CA GLN A 97 -10.19 -8.22 6.94
C GLN A 97 -9.20 -8.45 8.09
N LEU A 98 -8.17 -7.62 8.23
CA LEU A 98 -7.24 -7.66 9.35
C LEU A 98 -7.94 -7.27 10.65
N GLU A 99 -8.74 -6.19 10.65
CA GLU A 99 -9.52 -5.75 11.82
C GLU A 99 -10.52 -6.80 12.29
N VAL A 100 -11.30 -7.38 11.38
CA VAL A 100 -12.29 -8.43 11.72
C VAL A 100 -11.61 -9.64 12.38
N LYS A 101 -10.40 -10.00 11.95
CA LYS A 101 -9.63 -11.10 12.56
C LYS A 101 -9.11 -10.73 13.94
N GLU A 102 -8.64 -9.50 14.13
CA GLU A 102 -8.18 -9.00 15.42
C GLU A 102 -9.32 -9.00 16.46
N ASP A 103 -10.51 -8.55 16.06
CA ASP A 103 -11.70 -8.53 16.92
C ASP A 103 -12.19 -9.95 17.27
N ALA A 104 -12.22 -10.86 16.30
CA ALA A 104 -12.63 -12.24 16.53
C ALA A 104 -11.69 -12.98 17.51
N VAL A 105 -10.37 -12.75 17.41
CA VAL A 105 -9.38 -13.31 18.33
C VAL A 105 -9.57 -12.75 19.75
N SER A 106 -9.80 -11.44 19.86
CA SER A 106 -10.08 -10.76 21.14
C SER A 106 -11.30 -11.35 21.85
N LEU A 107 -12.42 -11.53 21.13
CA LEU A 107 -13.64 -12.13 21.68
C LEU A 107 -13.49 -13.60 22.08
N SER A 108 -12.65 -14.37 21.38
CA SER A 108 -12.38 -15.78 21.71
C SER A 108 -11.44 -15.99 22.90
N SER A 109 -10.77 -14.92 23.35
CA SER A 109 -9.81 -14.94 24.46
C SER A 109 -10.41 -14.49 25.80
N LEU A 110 -11.71 -14.16 25.81
CA LEU A 110 -12.52 -13.82 26.99
C LEU A 110 -13.35 -15.02 27.45
#